data_AF-A0A7R7WBI9-F1
#
_entry.id   AF-A0A7R7WBI9-F1
#
_cell.length_a   1.000
_cell.length_b   1.000
_cell.length_c   1.000
_cell.angle_alpha   90.00
_cell.angle_beta   90.00
_cell.angle_gamma   90.00
#
_symmetry.space_group_name_H-M   'P 1'
#
loop_
_entity.id
_entity.type
_entity.pdbx_description
1 polymer ?
#
loop_
_entity_poly.entity_id
_entity_poly.type
_entity_poly.pdbx_seq_one_letter_code
_entity_poly.pdbx_strand_id
1 'polypeptide(L)'
;MQAVERSAIELCVQMIDRLAHRSIPRLLDVFQYADRFLLVWELFECTLHQALVLSCHIAESDVAQILWPVLKFLQFLRGQSRELASLTPRDILFTEEGEIKIAGIENSRQVDPSRADAMASTFNALRSILDKIMLKNGSKFTWSQEIRSFKSALAKSTSARCLNNLVQHTFFGQVTGEGGLKILVELVNRTIFHEITFPPEDSLAKTGPLGKPVEPSTT
;
A
#
# COMPACT_ATOMS: atom_id res chain seq x y z
N MET A 1 29.65 -20.21 -12.73
CA MET A 1 28.40 -19.83 -12.05
C MET A 1 28.36 -18.31 -11.79
N GLN A 2 29.38 -17.73 -11.14
CA GLN A 2 29.47 -16.27 -10.86
C GLN A 2 29.24 -15.32 -12.07
N ALA A 3 29.73 -15.64 -13.26
CA ALA A 3 29.57 -14.76 -14.42
C ALA A 3 28.11 -14.65 -14.92
N VAL A 4 27.32 -15.72 -14.80
CA VAL A 4 25.90 -15.75 -15.23
C VAL A 4 25.02 -14.97 -14.25
N GLU A 5 25.31 -15.09 -12.95
CA GLU A 5 24.61 -14.34 -11.89
C GLU A 5 24.91 -12.84 -11.96
N ARG A 6 26.14 -12.46 -12.27
CA ARG A 6 26.52 -11.06 -12.51
C ARG A 6 25.75 -10.45 -13.68
N SER A 7 25.68 -11.15 -14.81
CA SER A 7 24.92 -10.69 -15.98
C SER A 7 23.42 -10.56 -15.69
N ALA A 8 22.83 -11.46 -14.89
CA ALA A 8 21.42 -11.39 -14.52
C ALA A 8 21.11 -10.15 -13.67
N ILE A 9 22.02 -9.78 -12.76
CA ILE A 9 21.84 -8.62 -11.87
C ILE A 9 22.06 -7.32 -12.63
N GLU A 10 23.07 -7.24 -13.50
CA GLU A 10 23.25 -6.09 -14.39
C GLU A 10 22.02 -5.85 -15.28
N LEU A 11 21.42 -6.93 -15.82
CA LEU A 11 20.15 -6.84 -16.56
C LEU A 11 18.98 -6.39 -15.68
N CYS A 12 18.92 -6.84 -14.42
CA CYS A 12 17.90 -6.40 -13.46
C CYS A 12 18.03 -4.90 -13.16
N VAL A 13 19.24 -4.40 -12.92
CA VAL A 13 19.50 -2.97 -12.68
C VAL A 13 19.13 -2.14 -13.90
N GLN A 14 19.53 -2.56 -15.11
CA GLN A 14 19.14 -1.90 -16.35
C GLN A 14 17.62 -1.89 -16.55
N MET A 15 16.93 -2.96 -16.16
CA MET A 15 15.46 -3.02 -16.20
C MET A 15 14.84 -2.03 -15.22
N ILE A 16 15.33 -1.97 -13.98
CA ILE A 16 14.83 -1.02 -12.96
C ILE A 16 14.97 0.42 -13.47
N ASP A 17 16.14 0.78 -14.01
CA ASP A 17 16.42 2.12 -14.54
C ASP A 17 15.51 2.47 -15.72
N ARG A 18 15.31 1.54 -16.66
CA ARG A 18 14.37 1.70 -17.78
C ARG A 18 12.91 1.85 -17.35
N LEU A 19 12.55 1.26 -16.21
CA LEU A 19 11.21 1.31 -15.65
C LEU A 19 11.03 2.46 -14.66
N ALA A 20 11.98 3.40 -14.55
CA ALA A 20 11.90 4.54 -13.66
C ALA A 20 10.56 5.27 -13.77
N HIS A 21 9.85 5.36 -12.66
CA HIS A 21 8.53 5.97 -12.55
C HIS A 21 8.37 6.55 -11.15
N ARG A 22 7.67 7.67 -11.01
CA ARG A 22 7.53 8.38 -9.71
C ARG A 22 6.99 7.50 -8.58
N SER A 23 6.13 6.53 -8.90
CA SER A 23 5.54 5.58 -7.95
C SER A 23 6.43 4.38 -7.63
N ILE A 24 7.66 4.32 -8.13
CA ILE A 24 8.64 3.27 -7.83
C ILE A 24 9.73 3.91 -6.97
N PRO A 25 10.19 3.25 -5.89
CA PRO A 25 11.34 3.70 -5.15
C PRO A 25 12.54 3.88 -6.06
N ARG A 26 13.20 5.03 -6.00
CA ARG A 26 14.42 5.27 -6.77
C ARG A 26 15.53 4.33 -6.28
N LEU A 27 16.16 3.62 -7.21
CA LEU A 27 17.42 2.94 -6.94
C LEU A 27 18.53 3.98 -6.93
N LEU A 28 19.16 4.19 -5.79
CA LEU A 28 20.21 5.19 -5.58
C LEU A 28 21.59 4.64 -5.94
N ASP A 29 21.87 3.40 -5.55
CA ASP A 29 23.17 2.78 -5.79
C ASP A 29 23.09 1.25 -5.78
N VAL A 30 24.12 0.61 -6.32
CA VAL A 30 24.29 -0.84 -6.37
C VAL A 30 25.72 -1.20 -5.99
N PHE A 31 25.89 -1.86 -4.85
CA PHE A 31 27.19 -2.34 -4.39
C PHE A 31 27.32 -3.84 -4.58
N GLN A 32 28.47 -4.28 -5.04
CA GLN A 32 28.86 -5.68 -4.96
C GLN A 32 29.72 -5.89 -3.72
N TYR A 33 29.28 -6.76 -2.81
CA TYR A 33 30.05 -7.16 -1.63
C TYR A 33 30.11 -8.68 -1.57
N ALA A 34 31.32 -9.22 -1.75
CA ALA A 34 31.57 -10.64 -1.91
C ALA A 34 30.72 -11.26 -3.06
N ASP A 35 29.87 -12.22 -2.74
CA ASP A 35 28.95 -12.93 -3.64
C ASP A 35 27.54 -12.31 -3.66
N ARG A 36 27.34 -11.15 -3.04
CA ARG A 36 26.04 -10.48 -2.94
C ARG A 36 26.03 -9.13 -3.62
N PHE A 37 24.85 -8.75 -4.07
CA PHE A 37 24.56 -7.41 -4.54
C PHE A 37 23.63 -6.74 -3.53
N LEU A 38 23.98 -5.51 -3.16
CA LEU A 38 23.24 -4.67 -2.24
C LEU A 38 22.63 -3.54 -3.07
N LEU A 39 21.30 -3.52 -3.13
CA LEU A 39 20.54 -2.47 -3.78
C LEU A 39 20.18 -1.41 -2.74
N VAL A 40 20.63 -0.18 -2.95
CA VAL A 40 20.33 0.96 -2.08
C VAL A 40 19.19 1.74 -2.70
N TRP A 41 18.04 1.71 -2.06
CA TRP A 41 16.83 2.41 -2.50
C TRP A 41 16.62 3.71 -1.74
N GLU A 42 15.81 4.61 -2.29
CA GLU A 42 15.35 5.80 -1.56
C GLU A 42 14.64 5.42 -0.26
N LEU A 43 14.76 6.31 0.74
CA LEU A 43 14.18 6.10 2.05
C LEU A 43 12.65 6.21 2.00
N PHE A 44 11.99 5.41 2.83
CA PHE A 44 10.55 5.51 3.11
C PHE A 44 10.34 5.40 4.61
N GLU A 45 9.25 5.99 5.10
CA GLU A 45 8.95 6.09 6.53
C GLU A 45 8.25 4.84 7.04
N CYS A 46 7.22 4.39 6.31
CA CYS A 46 6.46 3.22 6.71
C CYS A 46 5.82 2.50 5.52
N THR A 47 5.24 1.34 5.81
CA THR A 47 4.45 0.53 4.88
C THR A 47 2.96 0.61 5.20
N LEU A 48 2.10 0.29 4.24
CA LEU A 48 0.67 0.17 4.49
C LEU A 48 0.38 -0.90 5.53
N HIS A 49 1.18 -1.96 5.58
CA HIS A 49 1.07 -2.97 6.62
C HIS A 49 1.21 -2.37 8.03
N GLN A 50 2.20 -1.51 8.24
CA GLN A 50 2.40 -0.82 9.51
C GLN A 50 1.23 0.12 9.82
N ALA A 51 0.77 0.91 8.85
CA ALA A 51 -0.41 1.77 9.03
C ALA A 51 -1.67 0.98 9.39
N LEU A 52 -1.83 -0.22 8.81
CA LEU A 52 -2.97 -1.10 9.11
C LEU A 52 -2.95 -1.65 10.54
N VAL A 53 -1.79 -1.81 11.18
CA VAL A 53 -1.66 -2.36 12.54
C VAL A 53 -2.01 -1.33 13.62
N LEU A 54 -1.92 -0.03 13.34
CA LEU A 54 -2.20 1.04 14.31
C LEU A 54 -3.66 1.08 14.77
N SER A 55 -3.95 1.70 15.92
CA SER A 55 -5.33 1.91 16.36
C SER A 55 -6.05 3.08 15.67
N CYS A 56 -5.44 3.75 14.69
CA CYS A 56 -6.05 4.89 14.01
C CYS A 56 -7.00 4.47 12.88
N HIS A 57 -8.07 5.24 12.68
CA HIS A 57 -8.92 5.14 11.50
C HIS A 57 -8.20 5.67 10.26
N ILE A 58 -8.44 5.04 9.11
CA ILE A 58 -8.00 5.53 7.81
C ILE A 58 -9.19 6.24 7.16
N ALA A 59 -9.07 7.54 6.90
CA ALA A 59 -10.14 8.30 6.28
C ALA A 59 -10.34 7.88 4.83
N GLU A 60 -11.54 8.08 4.28
CA GLU A 60 -11.82 7.75 2.87
C GLU A 60 -10.94 8.50 1.89
N SER A 61 -10.64 9.76 2.19
CA SER A 61 -9.67 10.55 1.44
C SER A 61 -8.31 9.85 1.41
N ASP A 62 -7.86 9.30 2.52
CA ASP A 62 -6.58 8.60 2.63
C ASP A 62 -6.60 7.31 1.81
N VAL A 63 -7.72 6.57 1.85
CA VAL A 63 -7.90 5.38 1.00
C VAL A 63 -7.79 5.74 -0.48
N ALA A 64 -8.40 6.85 -0.91
CA ALA A 64 -8.28 7.34 -2.27
C ALA A 64 -6.83 7.71 -2.62
N GLN A 65 -6.15 8.42 -1.71
CA GLN A 65 -4.75 8.82 -1.85
C GLN A 65 -3.77 7.62 -1.85
N ILE A 66 -4.13 6.51 -1.22
CA ILE A 66 -3.36 5.26 -1.24
C ILE A 66 -3.59 4.51 -2.56
N LEU A 67 -4.85 4.27 -2.93
CA LEU A 67 -5.18 3.37 -4.03
C LEU A 67 -4.99 4.00 -5.41
N TRP A 68 -5.14 5.32 -5.54
CA TRP A 68 -5.01 5.98 -6.84
C TRP A 68 -3.59 5.89 -7.42
N PRO A 69 -2.50 6.19 -6.67
CA PRO A 69 -1.13 5.95 -7.14
C PRO A 69 -0.87 4.48 -7.49
N VAL A 70 -1.43 3.53 -6.72
CA VAL A 70 -1.30 2.10 -7.02
C VAL A 70 -1.93 1.76 -8.36
N LEU A 71 -3.16 2.21 -8.62
CA LEU A 71 -3.80 1.98 -9.92
C LEU A 71 -3.04 2.65 -11.09
N LYS A 72 -2.48 3.85 -10.88
CA LYS A 72 -1.65 4.54 -11.87
C LYS A 72 -0.36 3.78 -12.18
N PHE A 73 0.30 3.26 -11.16
CA PHE A 73 1.47 2.42 -11.33
C PHE A 73 1.14 1.13 -12.09
N LEU A 74 0.01 0.50 -11.80
CA LEU A 74 -0.45 -0.68 -12.53
C LEU A 74 -0.77 -0.37 -14.01
N GLN A 75 -1.33 0.82 -14.30
CA GLN A 75 -1.48 1.28 -15.68
C GLN A 75 -0.14 1.44 -16.40
N PHE A 76 0.86 1.98 -15.70
CA PHE A 76 2.22 2.10 -16.21
C PHE A 76 2.82 0.74 -16.53
N LEU A 77 2.79 -0.22 -15.58
CA LEU A 77 3.31 -1.57 -15.80
C LEU A 77 2.65 -2.27 -16.98
N ARG A 78 1.32 -2.16 -17.12
CA ARG A 78 0.58 -2.67 -18.28
C ARG A 78 1.13 -2.07 -19.58
N GLY A 79 1.40 -0.77 -19.61
CA GLY A 79 2.01 -0.09 -20.77
C GLY A 79 3.41 -0.60 -21.11
N GLN A 80 4.12 -1.14 -20.13
CA GLN A 80 5.42 -1.79 -20.29
C GLN A 80 5.31 -3.31 -20.56
N SER A 81 4.09 -3.85 -20.72
CA SER A 81 3.82 -5.29 -20.81
C SER A 81 4.41 -6.07 -19.64
N ARG A 82 4.28 -5.53 -18.42
CA ARG A 82 4.76 -6.14 -17.17
C ARG A 82 3.66 -6.24 -16.13
N GLU A 83 3.89 -7.12 -15.17
CA GLU A 83 3.08 -7.29 -13.97
C GLU A 83 4.00 -7.51 -12.75
N LEU A 84 3.60 -7.03 -11.57
CA LEU A 84 4.26 -7.43 -10.33
C LEU A 84 4.09 -8.94 -10.08
N ALA A 85 5.11 -9.58 -9.51
CA ALA A 85 4.97 -10.97 -9.03
C ALA A 85 3.98 -11.08 -7.87
N SER A 86 3.99 -10.09 -6.97
CA SER A 86 3.07 -9.98 -5.84
C SER A 86 2.82 -8.52 -5.50
N LEU A 87 1.65 -8.25 -4.93
CA LEU A 87 1.31 -6.96 -4.33
C LEU A 87 0.69 -7.23 -2.96
N THR A 88 1.27 -6.67 -1.93
CA THR A 88 0.82 -6.80 -0.55
C THR A 88 0.85 -5.44 0.15
N PRO A 89 0.23 -5.29 1.33
CA PRO A 89 0.39 -4.07 2.12
C PRO A 89 1.85 -3.73 2.49
N ARG A 90 2.79 -4.67 2.42
CA ARG A 90 4.21 -4.40 2.69
C ARG A 90 4.91 -3.74 1.52
N ASP A 91 4.37 -3.91 0.31
CA ASP A 91 4.95 -3.37 -0.92
C ASP A 91 4.47 -1.95 -1.21
N ILE A 92 3.49 -1.43 -0.46
CA ILE A 92 3.00 -0.06 -0.56
C ILE A 92 3.71 0.76 0.53
N LEU A 93 4.59 1.66 0.10
CA LEU A 93 5.47 2.45 0.93
C LEU A 93 5.01 3.90 0.98
N PHE A 94 5.24 4.55 2.11
CA PHE A 94 4.93 5.95 2.35
C PHE A 94 6.23 6.74 2.51
N THR A 95 6.39 7.83 1.77
CA THR A 95 7.49 8.78 1.98
C THR A 95 7.18 9.74 3.13
N GLU A 96 8.17 10.52 3.58
CA GLU A 96 8.00 11.56 4.59
C GLU A 96 6.94 12.60 4.17
N GLU A 97 6.89 12.91 2.88
CA GLU A 97 5.93 13.85 2.29
C GLU A 97 4.52 13.27 2.17
N GLY A 98 4.33 11.97 2.47
CA GLY A 98 3.05 11.29 2.31
C GLY A 98 2.77 10.87 0.86
N GLU A 99 3.81 10.67 0.05
CA GLU A 99 3.68 10.06 -1.27
C GLU A 99 3.63 8.54 -1.18
N ILE A 100 3.04 7.90 -2.19
CA ILE A 100 3.00 6.45 -2.30
C ILE A 100 4.04 5.96 -3.31
N LYS A 101 4.89 5.04 -2.85
CA LYS A 101 5.82 4.26 -3.67
C LYS A 101 5.48 2.78 -3.58
N ILE A 102 5.82 2.02 -4.62
CA ILE A 102 5.48 0.60 -4.75
C ILE A 102 6.74 -0.21 -5.02
N ALA A 103 7.06 -1.08 -4.08
CA ALA A 103 8.21 -1.98 -4.14
C ALA A 103 7.95 -3.19 -5.06
N GLY A 104 9.00 -3.97 -5.35
CA GLY A 104 8.88 -5.24 -6.06
C GLY A 104 9.06 -5.15 -7.58
N ILE A 105 9.51 -4.01 -8.11
CA ILE A 105 9.74 -3.83 -9.55
C ILE A 105 10.81 -4.79 -10.08
N GLU A 106 11.82 -5.10 -9.27
CA GLU A 106 12.89 -6.06 -9.53
C GLU A 106 12.36 -7.49 -9.73
N ASN A 107 11.21 -7.78 -9.13
CA ASN A 107 10.51 -9.06 -9.24
C ASN A 107 9.38 -9.04 -10.28
N SER A 108 9.19 -7.93 -10.99
CA SER A 108 8.17 -7.85 -12.04
C SER A 108 8.49 -8.81 -13.19
N ARG A 109 7.46 -9.33 -13.83
CA ARG A 109 7.56 -10.28 -14.94
C ARG A 109 6.96 -9.70 -16.21
N GLN A 110 7.48 -10.13 -17.36
CA GLN A 110 6.89 -9.81 -18.64
C GLN A 110 5.60 -10.61 -18.84
N VAL A 111 4.54 -9.92 -19.26
CA VAL A 111 3.21 -10.49 -19.46
C VAL A 111 2.63 -9.93 -20.74
N ASP A 112 2.06 -10.80 -21.57
CA ASP A 112 1.24 -10.37 -22.70
C ASP A 112 -0.06 -9.72 -22.16
N PRO A 113 -0.26 -8.41 -22.34
CA PRO A 113 -1.42 -7.71 -21.80
C PRO A 113 -2.74 -8.11 -22.47
N SER A 114 -2.71 -8.86 -23.58
CA SER A 114 -3.89 -9.38 -24.26
C SER A 114 -4.47 -10.62 -23.59
N ARG A 115 -3.69 -11.30 -22.74
CA ARG A 115 -4.15 -12.47 -21.99
C ARG A 115 -5.33 -12.13 -21.10
N ALA A 116 -6.34 -13.01 -21.10
CA ALA A 116 -7.54 -12.83 -20.30
C ALA A 116 -7.27 -12.79 -18.79
N ASP A 117 -6.23 -13.49 -18.32
CA ASP A 117 -5.83 -13.58 -16.92
C ASP A 117 -4.73 -12.57 -16.52
N ALA A 118 -4.29 -11.71 -17.44
CA ALA A 118 -3.30 -10.68 -17.14
C ALA A 118 -3.80 -9.78 -16.00
N MET A 119 -2.95 -9.62 -14.96
CA MET A 119 -3.24 -8.82 -13.77
C MET A 119 -4.29 -9.39 -12.81
N ALA A 120 -4.76 -10.62 -13.01
CA ALA A 120 -5.78 -11.23 -12.15
C ALA A 120 -5.31 -11.35 -10.69
N SER A 121 -4.07 -11.80 -10.45
CA SER A 121 -3.47 -11.86 -9.11
C SER A 121 -3.34 -10.47 -8.48
N THR A 122 -2.93 -9.48 -9.28
CA THR A 122 -2.82 -8.09 -8.86
C THR A 122 -4.17 -7.50 -8.45
N PHE A 123 -5.25 -7.76 -9.19
CA PHE A 123 -6.60 -7.33 -8.80
C PHE A 123 -7.09 -8.03 -7.54
N ASN A 124 -6.81 -9.32 -7.37
CA ASN A 124 -7.13 -10.05 -6.14
C ASN A 124 -6.39 -9.45 -4.92
N ALA A 125 -5.12 -9.11 -5.09
CA ALA A 125 -4.35 -8.40 -4.07
C ALA A 125 -4.97 -7.06 -3.70
N LEU A 126 -5.33 -6.24 -4.69
CA LEU A 126 -6.00 -4.94 -4.46
C LEU A 126 -7.33 -5.07 -3.72
N ARG A 127 -8.14 -6.07 -4.06
CA ARG A 127 -9.40 -6.36 -3.33
C ARG A 127 -9.10 -6.68 -1.87
N SER A 128 -8.15 -7.57 -1.62
CA SER A 128 -7.74 -7.93 -0.27
C SER A 128 -7.20 -6.74 0.53
N ILE A 129 -6.44 -5.86 -0.11
CA ILE A 129 -5.92 -4.63 0.51
C ILE A 129 -7.08 -3.70 0.88
N LEU A 130 -8.00 -3.43 -0.04
CA LEU A 130 -9.18 -2.59 0.22
C LEU A 130 -10.05 -3.19 1.34
N ASP A 131 -10.28 -4.50 1.32
CA ASP A 131 -11.03 -5.19 2.38
C ASP A 131 -10.35 -5.03 3.75
N LYS A 132 -9.01 -5.16 3.82
CA LYS A 132 -8.26 -4.95 5.08
C LYS A 132 -8.38 -3.52 5.58
N ILE A 133 -8.27 -2.52 4.70
CA ILE A 133 -8.47 -1.11 5.06
C ILE A 133 -9.90 -0.91 5.58
N MET A 134 -10.90 -1.47 4.90
CA MET A 134 -12.29 -1.29 5.28
C MET A 134 -12.64 -1.95 6.62
N LEU A 135 -12.11 -3.15 6.87
CA LEU A 135 -12.29 -3.89 8.11
C LEU A 135 -11.61 -3.21 9.31
N LYS A 136 -10.47 -2.55 9.08
CA LYS A 136 -9.70 -1.86 10.12
C LYS A 136 -10.51 -0.78 10.84
N ASN A 137 -11.33 -0.01 10.12
CA ASN A 137 -12.15 1.03 10.77
C ASN A 137 -13.29 0.45 11.62
N GLY A 138 -13.48 -0.87 11.64
CA GLY A 138 -14.50 -1.54 12.41
C GLY A 138 -15.86 -1.54 11.72
N SER A 139 -16.74 -2.44 12.15
CA SER A 139 -18.08 -2.64 11.57
C SER A 139 -19.03 -1.46 11.78
N LYS A 140 -18.73 -0.57 12.73
CA LYS A 140 -19.53 0.63 13.03
C LYS A 140 -19.18 1.82 12.11
N PHE A 141 -18.04 1.77 11.41
CA PHE A 141 -17.65 2.86 10.51
C PHE A 141 -18.53 2.87 9.27
N THR A 142 -19.09 4.04 8.95
CA THR A 142 -20.00 4.19 7.82
C THR A 142 -19.24 4.66 6.59
N TRP A 143 -18.97 3.73 5.68
CA TRP A 143 -18.36 4.04 4.38
C TRP A 143 -19.37 4.69 3.43
N SER A 144 -18.94 5.69 2.67
CA SER A 144 -19.71 6.42 1.67
C SER A 144 -20.20 5.51 0.55
N GLN A 145 -21.12 6.04 -0.26
CA GLN A 145 -21.61 5.30 -1.42
C GLN A 145 -20.53 5.20 -2.51
N GLU A 146 -19.64 6.18 -2.59
CA GLU A 146 -18.57 6.30 -3.57
C GLU A 146 -17.54 5.18 -3.40
N ILE A 147 -17.04 4.95 -2.18
CA ILE A 147 -16.09 3.87 -1.92
C ILE A 147 -16.75 2.49 -2.03
N ARG A 148 -18.01 2.35 -1.62
CA ARG A 148 -18.78 1.10 -1.81
C ARG A 148 -18.99 0.79 -3.28
N SER A 149 -19.28 1.81 -4.10
CA SER A 149 -19.35 1.70 -5.56
C SER A 149 -18.01 1.29 -6.15
N PHE A 150 -16.91 1.93 -5.72
CA PHE A 150 -15.56 1.58 -6.14
C PHE A 150 -15.20 0.13 -5.81
N LYS A 151 -15.51 -0.33 -4.58
CA LYS A 151 -15.34 -1.73 -4.18
C LYS A 151 -16.08 -2.69 -5.11
N SER A 152 -17.32 -2.36 -5.49
CA SER A 152 -18.10 -3.15 -6.45
C SER A 152 -17.46 -3.17 -7.84
N ALA A 153 -16.97 -2.03 -8.33
CA ALA A 153 -16.27 -1.94 -9.61
C ALA A 153 -14.97 -2.76 -9.60
N LEU A 154 -14.19 -2.70 -8.52
CA LEU A 154 -12.97 -3.48 -8.33
C LEU A 154 -13.28 -4.99 -8.27
N ALA A 155 -14.35 -5.40 -7.60
CA ALA A 155 -14.80 -6.80 -7.56
C ALA A 155 -15.12 -7.36 -8.96
N LYS A 156 -15.68 -6.54 -9.86
CA LYS A 156 -16.00 -6.91 -11.25
C LYS A 156 -14.80 -6.86 -12.20
N SER A 157 -13.66 -6.33 -11.77
CA SER A 157 -12.49 -6.09 -12.64
C SER A 157 -11.62 -7.33 -12.82
N THR A 158 -11.80 -8.07 -13.90
CA THR A 158 -11.09 -9.35 -14.13
C THR A 158 -9.94 -9.26 -15.13
N SER A 159 -9.72 -8.10 -15.76
CA SER A 159 -8.69 -7.94 -16.80
C SER A 159 -8.00 -6.58 -16.74
N ALA A 160 -6.80 -6.50 -17.31
CA ALA A 160 -5.99 -5.28 -17.38
C ALA A 160 -6.68 -4.09 -18.07
N ARG A 161 -7.73 -4.33 -18.88
CA ARG A 161 -8.53 -3.28 -19.54
C ARG A 161 -9.35 -2.47 -18.54
N CYS A 162 -9.73 -3.07 -17.40
CA CYS A 162 -10.53 -2.42 -16.36
C CYS A 162 -9.77 -1.28 -15.65
N LEU A 163 -8.44 -1.24 -15.70
CA LEU A 163 -7.63 -0.22 -15.02
C LEU A 163 -8.01 1.21 -15.40
N ASN A 164 -8.32 1.47 -16.68
CA ASN A 164 -8.67 2.82 -17.12
C ASN A 164 -9.96 3.30 -16.46
N ASN A 165 -10.96 2.43 -16.38
CA ASN A 165 -12.24 2.72 -15.75
C ASN A 165 -12.09 2.88 -14.23
N LEU A 166 -11.24 2.07 -13.60
CA LEU A 166 -10.98 2.17 -12.16
C LEU A 166 -10.28 3.49 -11.81
N VAL A 167 -9.26 3.90 -12.56
CA VAL A 167 -8.54 5.16 -12.31
C VAL A 167 -9.41 6.40 -12.49
N GLN A 168 -10.40 6.33 -13.38
CA GLN A 168 -11.38 7.39 -13.63
C GLN A 168 -12.63 7.29 -12.75
N HIS A 169 -12.67 6.33 -11.82
CA HIS A 169 -13.84 6.14 -10.95
C HIS A 169 -14.08 7.37 -10.07
N THR A 170 -15.35 7.73 -9.86
CA THR A 170 -15.77 8.95 -9.14
C THR A 170 -15.21 9.06 -7.72
N PHE A 171 -14.92 7.92 -7.09
CA PHE A 171 -14.24 7.83 -5.80
C PHE A 171 -12.92 8.62 -5.75
N PHE A 172 -12.21 8.74 -6.86
CA PHE A 172 -10.95 9.48 -6.95
C PHE A 172 -11.11 10.96 -7.34
N GLY A 173 -12.35 11.47 -7.46
CA GLY A 173 -12.61 12.82 -7.96
C GLY A 173 -12.02 13.94 -7.11
N GLN A 174 -11.72 13.69 -5.83
CA GLN A 174 -11.14 14.64 -4.88
C GLN A 174 -9.61 14.47 -4.70
N VAL A 175 -8.96 13.58 -5.45
CA VAL A 175 -7.50 13.40 -5.37
C VAL A 175 -6.83 14.55 -6.11
N THR A 176 -6.30 15.53 -5.36
CA THR A 176 -5.73 16.78 -5.88
C THR A 176 -4.22 16.74 -6.17
N GLY A 177 -3.54 15.64 -5.91
CA GLY A 177 -2.09 15.52 -6.08
C GLY A 177 -1.45 14.51 -5.13
N GLU A 178 -0.12 14.51 -5.07
CA GLU A 178 0.68 13.69 -4.16
C GLU A 178 0.82 14.38 -2.78
N GLY A 179 1.17 13.61 -1.74
CA GLY A 179 1.44 14.14 -0.40
C GLY A 179 0.22 14.27 0.54
N GLY A 180 -0.94 13.76 0.15
CA GLY A 180 -2.17 13.79 0.96
C GLY A 180 -2.12 12.93 2.25
N LEU A 181 -1.04 12.19 2.49
CA LEU A 181 -0.94 11.19 3.55
C LEU A 181 0.04 11.58 4.68
N LYS A 182 0.59 12.80 4.66
CA LYS A 182 1.62 13.22 5.62
C LYS A 182 1.20 13.05 7.09
N ILE A 183 -0.06 13.35 7.41
CA ILE A 183 -0.60 13.18 8.77
C ILE A 183 -0.64 11.70 9.16
N LEU A 184 -1.06 10.82 8.25
CA LEU A 184 -1.06 9.38 8.50
C LEU A 184 0.37 8.87 8.73
N VAL A 185 1.33 9.32 7.94
CA VAL A 185 2.75 8.97 8.09
C VAL A 185 3.29 9.43 9.45
N GLU A 186 3.04 10.68 9.83
CA GLU A 186 3.48 11.21 11.12
C GLU A 186 2.89 10.42 12.30
N LEU A 187 1.60 10.05 12.24
CA LEU A 187 0.96 9.19 13.23
C LEU A 187 1.60 7.82 13.31
N VAL A 188 1.89 7.20 12.16
CA VAL A 188 2.54 5.89 12.10
C VAL A 188 3.91 5.95 12.72
N ASN A 189 4.71 6.92 12.31
CA ASN A 189 6.07 7.10 12.80
C ASN A 189 6.07 7.31 14.31
N ARG A 190 5.31 8.27 14.84
CA ARG A 190 5.27 8.51 16.29
C ARG A 190 4.84 7.26 17.06
N THR A 191 3.93 6.48 16.53
CA THR A 191 3.47 5.27 17.22
C THR A 191 4.52 4.16 17.21
N ILE A 192 5.19 3.92 16.08
CA ILE A 192 6.24 2.90 15.94
C ILE A 192 7.49 3.29 16.73
N PHE A 193 7.94 4.55 16.61
CA PHE A 193 9.15 5.03 17.26
C PHE A 193 9.01 5.16 18.79
N HIS A 194 7.79 5.36 19.30
CA HIS A 194 7.57 5.56 20.73
C HIS A 194 6.78 4.43 21.42
N GLU A 195 6.48 3.32 20.72
CA GLU A 195 5.64 2.22 21.21
C GLU A 195 4.31 2.69 21.86
N ILE A 196 3.76 3.82 21.41
CA ILE A 196 2.58 4.43 22.03
C ILE A 196 1.35 3.58 21.68
N THR A 197 0.93 2.73 22.60
CA THR A 197 -0.31 1.99 22.48
C THR A 197 -1.48 2.90 22.86
N PHE A 198 -2.32 3.23 21.88
CA PHE A 198 -3.59 3.89 22.17
C PHE A 198 -4.57 2.85 22.74
N PRO A 199 -5.13 3.07 23.94
CA PRO A 199 -6.19 2.20 24.43
C PRO A 199 -7.40 2.28 23.48
N PRO A 200 -8.16 1.18 23.30
CA PRO A 200 -9.40 1.21 22.53
C PRO A 200 -10.34 2.30 23.05
N GLU A 201 -11.01 3.05 22.18
CA GLU A 201 -11.93 4.15 22.56
C GLU A 201 -13.02 3.70 23.57
N ASP A 202 -13.39 2.42 23.57
CA ASP A 202 -14.31 1.81 24.55
C ASP A 202 -13.73 1.70 25.98
N SER A 203 -12.45 2.02 26.19
CA SER A 203 -11.77 1.95 27.50
C SER A 203 -11.86 3.25 28.30
N LEU A 204 -12.36 4.34 27.71
CA LEU A 204 -12.62 5.60 28.44
C LEU A 204 -14.04 5.61 29.02
N ALA A 205 -14.37 4.56 29.77
CA ALA A 205 -15.52 4.55 30.65
C ALA A 205 -15.20 5.37 31.91
N LYS A 206 -15.69 6.61 31.93
CA LYS A 206 -15.97 7.50 33.08
C LYS A 206 -15.14 7.25 34.35
N THR A 207 -14.08 8.02 34.53
CA THR A 207 -13.57 8.32 35.87
C THR A 207 -14.56 9.24 36.60
N GLY A 208 -15.44 8.64 37.40
CA GLY A 208 -16.13 9.34 38.49
C GLY A 208 -15.19 9.56 39.68
N PRO A 209 -15.40 10.59 40.52
CA PRO A 209 -14.45 10.98 41.55
C PRO A 209 -14.50 10.04 42.75
N LEU A 210 -13.30 9.68 43.24
CA LEU A 210 -12.97 9.05 44.52
C LEU A 210 -13.63 7.69 44.87
N GLY A 211 -12.76 6.67 45.02
CA GLY A 211 -12.79 5.85 46.23
C GLY A 211 -13.36 4.41 46.12
N LYS A 212 -12.41 3.47 46.08
CA LYS A 212 -12.46 2.02 46.43
C LYS A 212 -12.94 1.02 45.36
N PRO A 213 -12.21 -0.12 45.19
CA PRO A 213 -12.66 -1.23 44.35
C PRO A 213 -13.76 -2.03 45.06
N VAL A 214 -14.79 -2.40 44.31
CA VAL A 214 -15.79 -3.40 44.69
C VAL A 214 -15.32 -4.75 44.13
N GLU A 215 -15.15 -5.74 45.01
CA GLU A 215 -14.86 -7.12 44.59
C GLU A 215 -16.06 -7.75 43.86
N PRO A 216 -15.84 -8.59 42.84
CA PRO A 216 -16.92 -9.23 42.12
C PRO A 216 -17.47 -10.43 42.90
N SER A 217 -18.74 -10.33 43.31
CA SER A 217 -19.51 -11.47 43.83
C SER A 217 -19.81 -12.48 42.73
N THR A 218 -19.47 -13.73 42.98
CA THR A 218 -19.89 -14.91 42.22
C THR A 218 -21.37 -15.22 42.47
N THR A 219 -22.19 -15.18 41.42
CA THR A 219 -23.19 -16.22 41.13
C THR A 219 -23.66 -16.14 39.68
#